data_AF-A0A222SIF8-F1
#
_entry.id   AF-A0A222SIF8-F1
#
_cell.length_a   1.000
_cell.length_b   1.000
_cell.length_c   1.000
_cell.angle_alpha   90.00
_cell.angle_beta   90.00
_cell.angle_gamma   90.00
#
_symmetry.space_group_name_H-M   'P 1'
#
loop_
_entity.id
_entity.type
_entity.pdbx_description
1 polymer ?
#
loop_
_entity_poly.entity_id
_entity_poly.type
_entity_poly.pdbx_seq_one_letter_code
_entity_poly.pdbx_strand_id
1 'polypeptide(L)'
;MHMGHDYAAFQYRRLKDLLEELDTTSNQLKNRDKRKRKEAEKKVREIASEAVGIDAHTAYLWFAAQTDSQQDETRIKTLTSELRQQWLNRPVQQYPGQPHGIPAVPGGDRFDLLPPFSFVLSFQFELHKPFLSKDDEAFHLLDNPVRKDRVFQTPMIAASGWKGALRYALWQLEYPENDSSVISMFGNPRECERHDELHAGRLQFFSSHFNNTANNIEYEVVTPHDREKGTVGRQGPILLETIMAEANNKADFAVVYIPLFHGNETHAEIIRDFRALVKGLHAMMTVYGFGAKTSSGFGIAKDAVRDGLISLSLPSSAAKEINDQPASNGLQPRVIKTLHFHTLSELCTTQLPLFFEKEEEA
;
A
#
# COMPACT_ATOMS: atom_id res chain seq x y z
N MET A 1 -8.57 -25.74 -21.29
CA MET A 1 -7.64 -25.42 -20.19
C MET A 1 -6.17 -25.82 -20.46
N HIS A 2 -5.82 -26.45 -21.60
CA HIS A 2 -4.43 -26.86 -21.92
C HIS A 2 -3.52 -25.77 -22.50
N MET A 3 -4.07 -24.68 -23.05
CA MET A 3 -3.27 -23.67 -23.79
C MET A 3 -2.37 -22.80 -22.88
N GLY A 4 -2.71 -22.65 -21.59
CA GLY A 4 -1.95 -21.80 -20.66
C GLY A 4 -0.66 -22.43 -20.15
N HIS A 5 -0.63 -23.76 -19.99
CA HIS A 5 0.59 -24.48 -19.59
C HIS A 5 1.65 -24.45 -20.70
N ASP A 6 1.22 -24.55 -21.96
CA ASP A 6 2.12 -24.51 -23.12
C ASP A 6 2.76 -23.12 -23.29
N TYR A 7 2.03 -22.04 -23.02
CA TYR A 7 2.57 -20.67 -23.11
C TYR A 7 3.61 -20.39 -22.05
N ALA A 8 3.37 -20.75 -20.79
CA ALA A 8 4.35 -20.56 -19.71
C ALA A 8 5.62 -21.38 -19.95
N ALA A 9 5.47 -22.64 -20.37
CA ALA A 9 6.61 -23.50 -20.71
C ALA A 9 7.41 -22.96 -21.93
N PHE A 10 6.71 -22.41 -22.92
CA PHE A 10 7.32 -21.75 -24.07
C PHE A 10 8.13 -20.51 -23.65
N GLN A 11 7.55 -19.62 -22.84
CA GLN A 11 8.24 -18.42 -22.36
C GLN A 11 9.46 -18.77 -21.50
N TYR A 12 9.35 -19.78 -20.65
CA TYR A 12 10.48 -20.26 -19.85
C TYR A 12 11.61 -20.81 -20.73
N ARG A 13 11.30 -21.59 -21.76
CA ARG A 13 12.30 -22.10 -22.70
C ARG A 13 13.00 -20.97 -23.45
N ARG A 14 12.21 -20.02 -23.98
CA ARG A 14 12.75 -18.83 -24.65
C ARG A 14 13.66 -18.02 -23.73
N LEU A 15 13.26 -17.81 -22.47
CA LEU A 15 14.11 -17.13 -21.49
C LEU A 15 15.42 -17.89 -21.26
N LYS A 16 15.37 -19.22 -21.08
CA LYS A 16 16.57 -20.04 -20.91
C LYS A 16 17.54 -19.89 -22.09
N ASP A 17 17.04 -19.97 -23.32
CA ASP A 17 17.85 -19.83 -24.53
C ASP A 17 18.51 -18.44 -24.60
N LEU A 18 17.78 -17.37 -24.26
CA LEU A 18 18.31 -16.01 -24.19
C LEU A 18 19.38 -15.85 -23.09
N LEU A 19 19.19 -16.47 -21.92
CA LEU A 19 20.17 -16.40 -20.83
C LEU A 19 21.47 -17.13 -21.19
N GLU A 20 21.39 -18.26 -21.90
CA GLU A 20 22.56 -18.98 -22.43
C GLU A 20 23.27 -18.15 -23.52
N GLU A 21 22.52 -17.51 -24.42
CA GLU A 21 23.09 -16.63 -25.44
C GLU A 21 23.76 -15.39 -24.81
N LEU A 22 23.13 -14.81 -23.79
CA LEU A 22 23.68 -13.67 -23.06
C LEU A 22 24.99 -14.05 -22.36
N ASP A 23 25.03 -15.21 -21.69
CA ASP A 23 26.21 -15.71 -20.99
C ASP A 23 27.37 -15.95 -21.97
N THR A 24 27.11 -16.64 -23.09
CA THR A 24 28.12 -16.91 -24.13
C THR A 24 28.63 -15.63 -24.80
N THR A 25 27.74 -14.67 -25.11
CA THR A 25 28.10 -13.38 -25.71
C THR A 25 28.94 -12.54 -24.74
N SER A 26 28.64 -12.59 -23.45
CA SER A 26 29.36 -11.81 -22.43
C SER A 26 30.86 -12.14 -22.33
N ASN A 27 31.26 -13.37 -22.69
CA ASN A 27 32.67 -13.77 -22.74
C ASN A 27 33.48 -12.93 -23.75
N GLN A 28 32.82 -12.36 -24.76
CA GLN A 28 33.44 -11.50 -25.76
C GLN A 28 33.66 -10.06 -25.28
N LEU A 29 33.13 -9.67 -24.11
CA LEU A 29 33.34 -8.33 -23.54
C LEU A 29 34.80 -8.08 -23.13
N LYS A 30 35.58 -9.15 -22.89
CA LYS A 30 37.02 -9.08 -22.60
C LYS A 30 37.91 -9.04 -23.84
N ASN A 31 37.33 -9.02 -25.04
CA ASN A 31 38.11 -9.05 -26.28
C ASN A 31 39.00 -7.79 -26.42
N ARG A 32 40.26 -7.99 -26.80
CA ARG A 32 41.23 -6.90 -27.03
C ARG A 32 40.87 -6.06 -28.25
N ASP A 33 40.18 -6.65 -29.22
CA ASP A 33 39.70 -5.94 -30.41
C ASP A 33 38.50 -5.04 -30.03
N LYS A 34 38.72 -3.72 -30.14
CA LYS A 34 37.73 -2.68 -29.81
C LYS A 34 36.44 -2.82 -30.64
N ARG A 35 36.53 -3.28 -31.90
CA ARG A 35 35.35 -3.43 -32.76
C ARG A 35 34.50 -4.60 -32.28
N LYS A 36 35.12 -5.77 -32.07
CA LYS A 36 34.43 -6.96 -31.54
C LYS A 36 33.84 -6.71 -30.16
N ARG A 37 34.55 -5.97 -29.30
CA ARG A 37 34.03 -5.59 -27.98
C ARG A 37 32.77 -4.74 -28.07
N LYS A 38 32.75 -3.72 -28.95
CA LYS A 38 31.56 -2.88 -29.18
C LYS A 38 30.38 -3.66 -29.76
N GLU A 39 30.66 -4.58 -30.69
CA GLU A 39 29.64 -5.46 -31.26
C GLU A 39 29.03 -6.37 -30.17
N ALA A 40 29.86 -6.94 -29.29
CA ALA A 40 29.40 -7.71 -28.14
C ALA A 40 28.59 -6.86 -27.14
N GLU A 41 29.05 -5.64 -26.81
CA GLU A 41 28.31 -4.69 -25.96
C GLU A 41 26.90 -4.41 -26.52
N LYS A 42 26.77 -4.19 -27.84
CA LYS A 42 25.47 -3.96 -28.49
C LYS A 42 24.57 -5.18 -28.39
N LYS A 43 25.11 -6.37 -28.70
CA LYS A 43 24.36 -7.63 -28.68
C LYS A 43 23.89 -7.99 -27.27
N VAL A 44 24.72 -7.76 -26.26
CA VAL A 44 24.36 -7.94 -24.84
C VAL A 44 23.16 -7.06 -24.46
N ARG A 45 23.13 -5.80 -24.89
CA ARG A 45 21.96 -4.91 -24.64
C ARG A 45 20.68 -5.43 -25.29
N GLU A 46 20.79 -5.88 -26.55
CA GLU A 46 19.65 -6.39 -27.31
C GLU A 46 19.05 -7.63 -26.63
N ILE A 47 19.89 -8.62 -26.29
CA ILE A 47 19.45 -9.85 -25.61
C ILE A 47 18.91 -9.55 -24.21
N ALA A 48 19.57 -8.67 -23.45
CA ALA A 48 19.10 -8.27 -22.12
C ALA A 48 17.73 -7.60 -22.17
N SER A 49 17.48 -6.73 -23.16
CA SER A 49 16.17 -6.11 -23.37
C SER A 49 15.09 -7.16 -23.68
N GLU A 50 15.41 -8.18 -24.48
CA GLU A 50 14.47 -9.25 -24.79
C GLU A 50 14.17 -10.12 -23.56
N ALA A 51 15.19 -10.49 -22.80
CA ALA A 51 15.03 -11.27 -21.57
C ALA A 51 14.17 -10.55 -20.52
N VAL A 52 14.41 -9.23 -20.33
CA VAL A 52 13.59 -8.37 -19.46
C VAL A 52 12.14 -8.31 -19.90
N GLY A 53 11.87 -8.38 -21.20
CA GLY A 53 10.52 -8.42 -21.77
C GLY A 53 9.77 -9.72 -21.50
N ILE A 54 10.46 -10.80 -21.12
CA ILE A 54 9.84 -12.08 -20.73
C ILE A 54 9.65 -12.13 -19.22
N ASP A 55 10.75 -12.10 -18.46
CA ASP A 55 10.74 -12.09 -16.99
C ASP A 55 12.06 -11.49 -16.47
N ALA A 56 12.00 -10.21 -16.10
CA ALA A 56 13.19 -9.49 -15.68
C ALA A 56 13.78 -9.98 -14.35
N HIS A 57 12.93 -10.41 -13.43
CA HIS A 57 13.34 -10.82 -12.10
C HIS A 57 14.12 -12.12 -12.14
N THR A 58 13.59 -13.12 -12.84
CA THR A 58 14.24 -14.40 -13.11
C THR A 58 15.54 -14.20 -13.90
N ALA A 59 15.51 -13.37 -14.94
CA ALA A 59 16.70 -13.09 -15.74
C ALA A 59 17.85 -12.52 -14.89
N TYR A 60 17.54 -11.56 -14.01
CA TYR A 60 18.53 -10.97 -13.11
C TYR A 60 19.01 -11.97 -12.05
N LEU A 61 18.09 -12.67 -11.38
CA LEU A 61 18.41 -13.61 -10.31
C LEU A 61 19.25 -14.80 -10.81
N TRP A 62 19.06 -15.23 -12.06
CA TRP A 62 19.88 -16.27 -12.69
C TRP A 62 21.37 -15.94 -12.67
N PHE A 63 21.73 -14.69 -13.00
CA PHE A 63 23.13 -14.25 -12.97
C PHE A 63 23.56 -13.84 -11.56
N ALA A 64 22.70 -13.19 -10.78
CA ALA A 64 23.02 -12.82 -9.41
C ALA A 64 23.35 -14.05 -8.54
N ALA A 65 22.66 -15.18 -8.74
CA ALA A 65 22.96 -16.42 -8.02
C ALA A 65 24.34 -17.02 -8.38
N GLN A 66 24.92 -16.65 -9.53
CA GLN A 66 26.23 -17.18 -9.96
C GLN A 66 27.41 -16.45 -9.30
N THR A 67 27.20 -15.29 -8.66
CA THR A 67 28.30 -14.54 -7.99
C THR A 67 28.93 -15.32 -6.84
N ASP A 68 28.23 -16.30 -6.27
CA ASP A 68 28.75 -17.16 -5.19
C ASP A 68 29.75 -18.22 -5.68
N SER A 69 29.94 -18.38 -7.00
CA SER A 69 30.74 -19.48 -7.59
C SER A 69 32.22 -19.16 -7.89
N GLN A 70 32.78 -18.05 -7.39
CA GLN A 70 34.17 -17.59 -7.61
C GLN A 70 34.62 -17.32 -9.06
N GLN A 71 33.79 -17.58 -10.09
CA GLN A 71 34.12 -17.24 -11.47
C GLN A 71 33.64 -15.83 -11.84
N ASP A 72 34.61 -14.98 -12.17
CA ASP A 72 34.44 -13.76 -12.98
C ASP A 72 33.39 -12.74 -12.49
N GLU A 73 33.48 -12.36 -11.20
CA GLU A 73 32.61 -11.39 -10.53
C GLU A 73 32.36 -10.09 -11.34
N THR A 74 33.36 -9.61 -12.07
CA THR A 74 33.25 -8.39 -12.89
C THR A 74 32.29 -8.58 -14.08
N ARG A 75 32.32 -9.75 -14.72
CA ARG A 75 31.42 -10.11 -15.82
C ARG A 75 29.98 -10.19 -15.34
N ILE A 76 29.76 -10.85 -14.21
CA ILE A 76 28.42 -11.00 -13.62
C ILE A 76 27.85 -9.65 -13.19
N LYS A 77 28.66 -8.78 -12.56
CA LYS A 77 28.27 -7.39 -12.26
C LYS A 77 27.88 -6.59 -13.51
N THR A 78 28.59 -6.81 -14.62
CA THR A 78 28.27 -6.16 -15.90
C THR A 78 26.91 -6.62 -16.42
N LEU A 79 26.66 -7.93 -16.43
CA LEU A 79 25.39 -8.50 -16.91
C LEU A 79 24.19 -8.11 -16.04
N THR A 80 24.32 -8.25 -14.72
CA THR A 80 23.26 -7.85 -13.77
C THR A 80 22.99 -6.34 -13.82
N SER A 81 24.02 -5.51 -14.01
CA SER A 81 23.85 -4.07 -14.24
C SER A 81 23.10 -3.79 -15.54
N GLU A 82 23.42 -4.50 -16.63
CA GLU A 82 22.74 -4.29 -17.92
C GLU A 82 21.26 -4.70 -17.84
N LEU A 83 20.95 -5.88 -17.28
CA LEU A 83 19.57 -6.31 -17.06
C LEU A 83 18.78 -5.31 -16.22
N ARG A 84 19.40 -4.78 -15.15
CA ARG A 84 18.80 -3.72 -14.34
C ARG A 84 18.56 -2.45 -15.16
N GLN A 85 19.51 -2.01 -15.97
CA GLN A 85 19.35 -0.82 -16.82
C GLN A 85 18.23 -0.99 -17.84
N GLN A 86 18.14 -2.16 -18.49
CA GLN A 86 17.04 -2.46 -19.41
C GLN A 86 15.68 -2.47 -18.69
N TRP A 87 15.63 -3.02 -17.47
CA TRP A 87 14.43 -3.00 -16.64
C TRP A 87 14.02 -1.59 -16.20
N LEU A 88 14.98 -0.72 -15.85
CA LEU A 88 14.73 0.67 -15.49
C LEU A 88 14.22 1.50 -16.69
N ASN A 89 14.72 1.22 -17.89
CA ASN A 89 14.34 1.93 -19.11
C ASN A 89 13.07 1.40 -19.76
N ARG A 90 12.46 0.33 -19.22
CA ARG A 90 11.25 -0.25 -19.81
C ARG A 90 10.08 0.74 -19.69
N PRO A 91 9.22 0.84 -20.69
CA PRO A 91 7.96 1.54 -20.51
C PRO A 91 7.16 0.83 -19.42
N VAL A 92 6.69 1.58 -18.42
CA VAL A 92 5.77 1.03 -17.41
C VAL A 92 4.56 0.48 -18.15
N GLN A 93 4.27 -0.81 -17.95
CA GLN A 93 3.20 -1.50 -18.65
C GLN A 93 1.86 -0.89 -18.23
N GLN A 94 1.27 -0.10 -19.14
CA GLN A 94 -0.04 0.50 -18.96
C GLN A 94 -1.09 -0.50 -19.45
N TYR A 95 -2.11 -0.76 -18.63
CA TYR A 95 -3.33 -1.41 -19.08
C TYR A 95 -4.35 -0.32 -19.43
N PRO A 96 -4.61 -0.04 -20.73
CA PRO A 96 -5.54 1.01 -21.12
C PRO A 96 -6.95 0.70 -20.59
N GLY A 97 -7.58 1.68 -19.92
CA GLY A 97 -8.95 1.54 -19.42
C GLY A 97 -9.10 0.75 -18.11
N GLN A 98 -8.00 0.40 -17.44
CA GLN A 98 -8.08 -0.25 -16.14
C GLN A 98 -8.62 0.75 -15.10
N PRO A 99 -9.67 0.41 -14.33
CA PRO A 99 -10.07 1.22 -13.18
C PRO A 99 -8.87 1.36 -12.25
N HIS A 100 -8.65 2.59 -11.82
CA HIS A 100 -7.57 3.02 -10.95
C HIS A 100 -7.67 2.32 -9.60
N GLY A 101 -7.10 1.11 -9.51
CA GLY A 101 -7.26 0.25 -8.35
C GLY A 101 -8.66 -0.38 -8.21
N ILE A 102 -8.78 -1.27 -7.23
CA ILE A 102 -10.07 -1.72 -6.74
C ILE A 102 -10.56 -0.65 -5.76
N PRO A 103 -11.71 0.02 -6.00
CA PRO A 103 -12.26 0.97 -5.06
C PRO A 103 -12.36 0.33 -3.68
N ALA A 104 -11.74 0.96 -2.68
CA ALA A 104 -11.69 0.44 -1.32
C ALA A 104 -13.06 0.44 -0.63
N VAL A 105 -13.98 1.29 -1.10
CA VAL A 105 -15.29 1.50 -0.50
C VAL A 105 -16.31 0.58 -1.20
N PRO A 106 -16.98 -0.34 -0.48
CA PRO A 106 -18.16 -1.01 -1.00
C PRO A 106 -19.16 0.04 -1.47
N GLY A 107 -19.84 -0.18 -2.59
CA GLY A 107 -20.90 0.71 -3.06
C GLY A 107 -21.85 1.09 -1.91
N GLY A 108 -22.40 2.30 -1.95
CA GLY A 108 -23.32 2.82 -0.92
C GLY A 108 -24.60 2.00 -0.73
N ASP A 109 -24.76 0.90 -1.47
CA ASP A 109 -25.89 0.00 -1.50
C ASP A 109 -25.84 -1.12 -0.44
N ARG A 110 -24.78 -1.21 0.39
CA ARG A 110 -24.62 -2.32 1.37
C ARG A 110 -24.52 -1.91 2.83
N PHE A 111 -24.76 -0.65 3.17
CA PHE A 111 -24.78 -0.18 4.56
C PHE A 111 -25.85 -0.88 5.42
N ASP A 112 -26.90 -1.40 4.78
CA ASP A 112 -27.98 -2.17 5.43
C ASP A 112 -27.48 -3.44 6.12
N LEU A 113 -26.34 -3.99 5.68
CA LEU A 113 -25.72 -5.18 6.27
C LEU A 113 -24.88 -4.89 7.51
N LEU A 114 -24.59 -3.62 7.79
CA LEU A 114 -23.77 -3.26 8.94
C LEU A 114 -24.63 -3.18 10.23
N PRO A 115 -24.05 -3.52 11.40
CA PRO A 115 -24.68 -3.28 12.69
C PRO A 115 -25.10 -1.81 12.89
N PRO A 116 -26.05 -1.53 13.79
CA PRO A 116 -26.41 -0.15 14.12
C PRO A 116 -25.18 0.60 14.63
N PHE A 117 -25.08 1.87 14.29
CA PHE A 117 -23.98 2.77 14.65
C PHE A 117 -22.63 2.46 14.00
N SER A 118 -22.57 1.51 13.08
CA SER A 118 -21.43 1.39 12.17
C SER A 118 -21.27 2.64 11.31
N PHE A 119 -20.03 3.01 11.04
CA PHE A 119 -19.74 4.06 10.07
C PHE A 119 -18.62 3.68 9.12
N VAL A 120 -18.66 4.23 7.92
CA VAL A 120 -17.58 4.18 6.95
C VAL A 120 -17.02 5.57 6.80
N LEU A 121 -15.70 5.69 6.98
CA LEU A 121 -14.95 6.92 6.76
C LEU A 121 -14.06 6.71 5.54
N SER A 122 -14.24 7.53 4.52
CA SER A 122 -13.48 7.45 3.27
C SER A 122 -13.13 8.82 2.70
N PHE A 123 -12.01 8.90 1.99
CA PHE A 123 -11.58 10.10 1.27
C PHE A 123 -10.46 9.76 0.28
N GLN A 124 -10.27 10.59 -0.74
CA GLN A 124 -9.06 10.56 -1.56
C GLN A 124 -8.03 11.55 -0.99
N PHE A 125 -6.78 11.10 -0.89
CA PHE A 125 -5.67 11.95 -0.45
C PHE A 125 -4.58 12.06 -1.52
N GLU A 126 -3.80 13.14 -1.44
CA GLU A 126 -2.60 13.35 -2.23
C GLU A 126 -1.38 13.35 -1.31
N LEU A 127 -0.27 12.80 -1.79
CA LEU A 127 1.00 12.86 -1.07
C LEU A 127 1.52 14.30 -1.03
N HIS A 128 2.02 14.71 0.13
CA HIS A 128 2.82 15.91 0.33
C HIS A 128 4.31 15.60 0.24
N LYS A 129 4.74 14.43 0.72
CA LYS A 129 6.11 13.91 0.58
C LYS A 129 6.10 12.50 -0.03
N PRO A 130 7.20 12.09 -0.71
CA PRO A 130 7.25 10.79 -1.36
C PRO A 130 6.95 9.65 -0.39
N PHE A 131 6.40 8.56 -0.91
CA PHE A 131 6.01 7.39 -0.14
C PHE A 131 6.93 6.21 -0.46
N LEU A 132 7.36 5.53 0.59
CA LEU A 132 8.11 4.29 0.53
C LEU A 132 7.35 3.19 1.24
N SER A 133 7.44 1.98 0.68
CA SER A 133 7.03 0.76 1.36
C SER A 133 7.97 -0.36 0.96
N LYS A 134 7.78 -1.52 1.59
CA LYS A 134 8.47 -2.73 1.20
C LYS A 134 7.44 -3.68 0.60
N ASP A 135 7.68 -4.13 -0.63
CA ASP A 135 6.97 -5.29 -1.18
C ASP A 135 7.44 -6.57 -0.47
N ASP A 136 6.57 -7.56 -0.36
CA ASP A 136 6.88 -8.86 0.20
C ASP A 136 7.34 -9.86 -0.89
N GLU A 137 7.52 -9.40 -2.13
CA GLU A 137 8.05 -10.21 -3.22
C GLU A 137 9.51 -10.63 -2.98
N ALA A 138 9.70 -11.92 -2.68
CA ALA A 138 11.00 -12.48 -2.32
C ALA A 138 12.01 -12.48 -3.47
N PHE A 139 11.53 -12.58 -4.72
CA PHE A 139 12.34 -12.73 -5.91
C PHE A 139 12.24 -11.51 -6.81
N HIS A 140 12.48 -10.32 -6.26
CA HIS A 140 12.47 -9.08 -7.02
C HIS A 140 13.90 -8.68 -7.44
N LEU A 141 14.02 -7.97 -8.57
CA LEU A 141 15.32 -7.55 -9.13
C LEU A 141 15.97 -6.44 -8.30
N LEU A 142 15.15 -5.57 -7.72
CA LEU A 142 15.55 -4.57 -6.73
C LEU A 142 15.36 -5.11 -5.32
N ASP A 143 16.22 -4.67 -4.40
CA ASP A 143 16.14 -5.03 -2.98
C ASP A 143 14.98 -4.31 -2.24
N ASN A 144 14.61 -3.12 -2.72
CA ASN A 144 13.61 -2.26 -2.08
C ASN A 144 12.52 -1.85 -3.08
N PRO A 145 11.72 -2.81 -3.60
CA PRO A 145 10.54 -2.50 -4.38
C PRO A 145 9.45 -1.87 -3.53
N VAL A 146 8.68 -0.99 -4.15
CA VAL A 146 7.45 -0.49 -3.56
C VAL A 146 6.38 -1.55 -3.69
N ARG A 147 5.53 -1.64 -2.66
CA ARG A 147 4.44 -2.60 -2.64
C ARG A 147 3.44 -2.37 -3.76
N LYS A 148 3.13 -3.43 -4.51
CA LYS A 148 2.15 -3.42 -5.61
C LYS A 148 1.07 -4.48 -5.42
N ASP A 149 -0.10 -4.24 -6.00
CA ASP A 149 -1.11 -5.28 -6.17
C ASP A 149 -0.56 -6.41 -7.07
N ARG A 150 -0.87 -7.66 -6.73
CA ARG A 150 -0.32 -8.84 -7.42
C ARG A 150 -0.79 -8.96 -8.86
N VAL A 151 -2.04 -8.63 -9.13
CA VAL A 151 -2.66 -8.85 -10.44
C VAL A 151 -2.30 -7.71 -11.39
N PHE A 152 -2.45 -6.49 -10.90
CA PHE A 152 -2.37 -5.29 -11.73
C PHE A 152 -1.04 -4.55 -11.61
N GLN A 153 -0.16 -4.98 -10.70
CA GLN A 153 1.14 -4.34 -10.45
C GLN A 153 1.02 -2.84 -10.15
N THR A 154 -0.14 -2.44 -9.60
CA THR A 154 -0.45 -1.06 -9.24
C THR A 154 0.06 -0.80 -7.83
N PRO A 155 0.86 0.25 -7.58
CA PRO A 155 1.33 0.59 -6.25
C PRO A 155 0.19 0.72 -5.26
N MET A 156 0.40 0.17 -4.07
CA MET A 156 -0.64 0.12 -3.05
C MET A 156 -0.07 0.26 -1.64
N ILE A 157 -0.96 0.64 -0.73
CA ILE A 157 -0.74 0.59 0.71
C ILE A 157 -1.62 -0.54 1.24
N ALA A 158 -1.00 -1.52 1.88
CA ALA A 158 -1.74 -2.64 2.47
C ALA A 158 -2.59 -2.17 3.66
N ALA A 159 -3.74 -2.81 3.88
CA ALA A 159 -4.60 -2.55 5.03
C ALA A 159 -3.86 -2.68 6.38
N SER A 160 -2.94 -3.65 6.49
CA SER A 160 -2.08 -3.82 7.67
C SER A 160 -1.12 -2.64 7.87
N GLY A 161 -0.67 -2.01 6.79
CA GLY A 161 0.14 -0.78 6.81
C GLY A 161 -0.62 0.38 7.45
N TRP A 162 -1.89 0.58 7.08
CA TRP A 162 -2.74 1.59 7.72
C TRP A 162 -2.98 1.31 9.19
N LYS A 163 -3.30 0.05 9.55
CA LYS A 163 -3.49 -0.35 10.95
C LYS A 163 -2.25 -0.02 11.79
N GLY A 164 -1.06 -0.39 11.30
CA GLY A 164 0.21 -0.13 11.98
C GLY A 164 0.53 1.37 12.10
N ALA A 165 0.33 2.13 11.02
CA ALA A 165 0.60 3.57 11.00
C ALA A 165 -0.34 4.33 11.94
N LEU A 166 -1.64 4.00 11.97
CA LEU A 166 -2.59 4.64 12.87
C LEU A 166 -2.27 4.33 14.33
N ARG A 167 -1.94 3.08 14.65
CA ARG A 167 -1.54 2.68 16.00
C ARG A 167 -0.30 3.46 16.47
N TYR A 168 0.69 3.61 15.60
CA TYR A 168 1.88 4.42 15.88
C TYR A 168 1.54 5.89 16.09
N ALA A 169 0.69 6.48 15.25
CA ALA A 169 0.26 7.86 15.40
C ALA A 169 -0.50 8.10 16.72
N LEU A 170 -1.38 7.18 17.11
CA LEU A 170 -2.08 7.26 18.40
C LEU A 170 -1.12 7.18 19.59
N TRP A 171 -0.13 6.29 19.53
CA TRP A 171 0.92 6.23 20.56
C TRP A 171 1.69 7.56 20.70
N GLN A 172 2.00 8.20 19.57
CA GLN A 172 2.64 9.52 19.55
C GLN A 172 1.74 10.65 20.07
N LEU A 173 0.41 10.48 19.98
CA LEU A 173 -0.60 11.37 20.56
C LEU A 173 -0.91 11.04 22.03
N GLU A 174 -0.04 10.30 22.70
CA GLU A 174 -0.16 9.92 24.12
C GLU A 174 -1.38 9.04 24.43
N TYR A 175 -1.88 8.29 23.45
CA TYR A 175 -2.81 7.18 23.70
C TYR A 175 -2.00 5.91 24.00
N PRO A 176 -1.92 5.46 25.28
CA PRO A 176 -1.14 4.29 25.61
C PRO A 176 -1.75 3.01 25.01
N GLU A 177 -0.94 1.96 24.86
CA GLU A 177 -1.37 0.69 24.24
C GLU A 177 -2.50 -0.02 25.01
N ASN A 178 -2.66 0.28 26.30
CA ASN A 178 -3.73 -0.22 27.15
C ASN A 178 -4.94 0.74 27.23
N ASP A 179 -4.94 1.83 26.46
CA ASP A 179 -6.08 2.73 26.38
C ASP A 179 -7.31 1.99 25.83
N SER A 180 -8.45 2.18 26.49
CA SER A 180 -9.71 1.54 26.10
C SER A 180 -10.14 1.80 24.65
N SER A 181 -9.88 2.98 24.10
CA SER A 181 -10.16 3.30 22.70
C SER A 181 -9.18 2.61 21.74
N VAL A 182 -7.91 2.48 22.12
CA VAL A 182 -6.90 1.74 21.34
C VAL A 182 -7.25 0.26 21.30
N ILE A 183 -7.50 -0.36 22.45
CA ILE A 183 -7.86 -1.79 22.53
C ILE A 183 -9.13 -2.06 21.73
N SER A 184 -10.21 -1.30 21.96
CA SER A 184 -11.48 -1.53 21.26
C SER A 184 -11.36 -1.34 19.74
N MET A 185 -10.61 -0.34 19.27
CA MET A 185 -10.41 -0.11 17.83
C MET A 185 -9.58 -1.22 17.16
N PHE A 186 -8.50 -1.69 17.78
CA PHE A 186 -7.54 -2.60 17.14
C PHE A 186 -7.65 -4.07 17.55
N GLY A 187 -8.38 -4.36 18.62
CA GLY A 187 -8.62 -5.67 19.21
C GLY A 187 -7.71 -5.92 20.39
N ASN A 188 -6.38 -5.82 20.24
CA ASN A 188 -5.48 -6.34 21.26
C ASN A 188 -4.33 -5.37 21.58
N PRO A 189 -3.85 -5.36 22.84
CA PRO A 189 -2.53 -4.81 23.16
C PRO A 189 -1.45 -5.44 22.27
N ARG A 190 -0.36 -4.70 22.03
CA ARG A 190 0.66 -5.10 21.04
C ARG A 190 1.39 -6.38 21.44
N GLU A 191 1.54 -6.59 22.73
CA GLU A 191 2.27 -7.69 23.36
C GLU A 191 1.35 -8.83 23.83
N CYS A 192 0.09 -8.86 23.37
CA CYS A 192 -0.80 -9.98 23.67
C CYS A 192 -0.37 -11.21 22.84
N GLU A 193 0.34 -12.14 23.47
CA GLU A 193 0.83 -13.38 22.85
C GLU A 193 -0.14 -14.56 23.00
N ARG A 194 -1.07 -14.47 23.96
CA ARG A 194 -2.03 -15.52 24.27
C ARG A 194 -3.15 -15.55 23.24
N HIS A 195 -3.15 -16.58 22.39
CA HIS A 195 -4.12 -16.72 21.30
C HIS A 195 -5.58 -16.76 21.78
N ASP A 196 -5.85 -17.23 23.00
CA ASP A 196 -7.17 -17.27 23.62
C ASP A 196 -7.68 -15.90 24.10
N GLU A 197 -6.79 -14.91 24.23
CA GLU A 197 -7.12 -13.53 24.61
C GLU A 197 -7.28 -12.61 23.38
N LEU A 198 -6.93 -13.11 22.18
CA LEU A 198 -7.02 -12.34 20.95
C LEU A 198 -8.47 -12.18 20.49
N HIS A 199 -8.90 -10.94 20.31
CA HIS A 199 -10.19 -10.61 19.70
C HIS A 199 -10.06 -9.61 18.55
N ALA A 200 -11.07 -9.56 17.70
CA ALA A 200 -11.14 -8.60 16.61
C ALA A 200 -11.39 -7.19 17.17
N GLY A 201 -10.70 -6.20 16.60
CA GLY A 201 -11.01 -4.80 16.86
C GLY A 201 -12.24 -4.32 16.09
N ARG A 202 -12.71 -3.12 16.42
CA ARG A 202 -13.84 -2.47 15.76
C ARG A 202 -13.47 -1.81 14.42
N LEU A 203 -12.18 -1.62 14.11
CA LEU A 203 -11.73 -1.05 12.84
C LEU A 203 -11.37 -2.12 11.81
N GLN A 204 -11.92 -1.98 10.61
CA GLN A 204 -11.54 -2.73 9.41
C GLN A 204 -10.97 -1.79 8.35
N PHE A 205 -9.69 -1.98 8.04
CA PHE A 205 -8.96 -1.19 7.04
C PHE A 205 -9.02 -1.87 5.67
N PHE A 206 -9.02 -1.05 4.62
CA PHE A 206 -8.93 -1.48 3.24
C PHE A 206 -7.57 -1.09 2.65
N SER A 207 -7.11 -1.80 1.62
CA SER A 207 -5.92 -1.36 0.89
C SER A 207 -6.23 -0.12 0.06
N SER A 208 -5.23 0.75 -0.05
CA SER A 208 -5.30 1.95 -0.88
C SER A 208 -4.47 1.74 -2.13
N HIS A 209 -5.02 2.05 -3.29
CA HIS A 209 -4.30 1.94 -4.56
C HIS A 209 -4.06 3.33 -5.12
N PHE A 210 -2.86 3.55 -5.68
CA PHE A 210 -2.55 4.81 -6.35
C PHE A 210 -3.15 4.84 -7.75
N ASN A 211 -3.78 5.95 -8.11
CA ASN A 211 -4.55 6.08 -9.33
C ASN A 211 -3.68 6.25 -10.60
N ASN A 212 -2.44 6.71 -10.49
CA ASN A 212 -1.58 6.88 -11.65
C ASN A 212 -0.27 6.10 -11.45
N THR A 213 -0.11 5.05 -12.25
CA THR A 213 1.07 4.16 -12.29
C THR A 213 2.12 4.62 -13.29
N ALA A 214 1.74 5.38 -14.30
CA ALA A 214 2.56 5.59 -15.49
C ALA A 214 3.84 6.40 -15.21
N ASN A 215 3.79 7.36 -14.26
CA ASN A 215 4.88 8.31 -14.02
C ASN A 215 5.22 8.56 -12.54
N ASN A 216 4.56 7.89 -11.59
CA ASN A 216 4.70 8.23 -10.19
C ASN A 216 5.71 7.37 -9.42
N ILE A 217 6.27 6.35 -10.05
CA ILE A 217 7.31 5.53 -9.45
C ILE A 217 8.66 5.99 -9.97
N GLU A 218 9.48 6.54 -9.08
CA GLU A 218 10.87 6.88 -9.35
C GLU A 218 11.80 6.10 -8.42
N TYR A 219 13.10 6.36 -8.54
CA TYR A 219 14.12 5.74 -7.71
C TYR A 219 14.82 6.78 -6.86
N GLU A 220 14.66 6.67 -5.55
CA GLU A 220 15.55 7.39 -4.65
C GLU A 220 16.84 6.61 -4.44
N VAL A 221 17.96 7.32 -4.49
CA VAL A 221 19.28 6.72 -4.31
C VAL A 221 19.83 7.12 -2.96
N VAL A 222 19.94 6.16 -2.05
CA VAL A 222 20.63 6.36 -0.77
C VAL A 222 22.03 5.80 -0.91
N THR A 223 23.05 6.64 -0.66
CA THR A 223 24.46 6.19 -0.66
C THR A 223 24.99 6.22 0.76
N PRO A 224 25.01 5.09 1.49
CA PRO A 224 25.59 5.04 2.82
C PRO A 224 27.08 5.37 2.76
N HIS A 225 27.52 6.31 3.60
CA HIS A 225 28.92 6.66 3.75
C HIS A 225 29.51 6.00 4.99
N ASP A 226 30.71 5.44 4.83
CA ASP A 226 31.54 4.99 5.95
C ASP A 226 32.02 6.23 6.71
N ARG A 227 31.61 6.35 7.98
CA ARG A 227 31.93 7.52 8.81
C ARG A 227 33.42 7.62 9.15
N GLU A 228 34.16 6.51 9.19
CA GLU A 228 35.58 6.51 9.51
C GLU A 228 36.43 6.88 8.28
N LYS A 229 36.06 6.35 7.11
CA LYS A 229 36.85 6.52 5.88
C LYS A 229 36.39 7.70 5.02
N GLY A 230 35.19 8.23 5.26
CA GLY A 230 34.56 9.25 4.41
C GLY A 230 34.23 8.77 2.99
N THR A 231 34.39 7.47 2.72
CA THR A 231 34.13 6.86 1.41
C THR A 231 32.73 6.28 1.35
N VAL A 232 32.22 6.05 0.14
CA VAL A 232 31.01 5.25 -0.06
C VAL A 232 31.24 3.87 0.55
N GLY A 233 30.27 3.40 1.33
CA GLY A 233 30.33 2.09 1.98
C GLY A 233 30.43 0.96 0.96
N ARG A 234 30.90 -0.22 1.40
CA ARG A 234 31.09 -1.40 0.53
C ARG A 234 29.82 -1.85 -0.21
N GLN A 235 28.65 -1.54 0.36
CA GLN A 235 27.34 -1.81 -0.24
C GLN A 235 26.99 -0.93 -1.45
N GLY A 236 27.69 0.19 -1.66
CA GLY A 236 27.40 1.11 -2.76
C GLY A 236 26.05 1.83 -2.63
N PRO A 237 25.60 2.52 -3.70
CA PRO A 237 24.30 3.16 -3.74
C PRO A 237 23.15 2.14 -3.69
N ILE A 238 22.17 2.41 -2.84
CA ILE A 238 20.96 1.63 -2.66
C ILE A 238 19.82 2.34 -3.40
N LEU A 239 19.21 1.63 -4.36
CA LEU A 239 18.03 2.09 -5.07
C LEU A 239 16.77 1.72 -4.27
N LEU A 240 15.93 2.72 -4.01
CA LEU A 240 14.64 2.57 -3.37
C LEU A 240 13.57 2.95 -4.38
N GLU A 241 12.64 2.05 -4.66
CA GLU A 241 11.49 2.36 -5.49
C GLU A 241 10.50 3.21 -4.68
N THR A 242 10.20 4.40 -5.18
CA THR A 242 9.53 5.47 -4.43
C THR A 242 8.32 5.97 -5.20
N ILE A 243 7.21 6.17 -4.50
CA ILE A 243 6.04 6.85 -5.08
C ILE A 243 6.18 8.35 -4.85
N MET A 244 6.25 9.12 -5.93
CA MET A 244 6.47 10.56 -5.89
C MET A 244 5.22 11.34 -5.46
N ALA A 245 5.46 12.44 -4.75
CA ALA A 245 4.44 13.40 -4.37
C ALA A 245 4.14 14.36 -5.54
N GLU A 246 3.39 13.88 -6.52
CA GLU A 246 3.02 14.65 -7.71
C GLU A 246 1.57 15.12 -7.71
N ALA A 247 1.32 16.22 -8.41
CA ALA A 247 -0.04 16.68 -8.66
C ALA A 247 -0.80 15.61 -9.46
N ASN A 248 -1.96 15.18 -8.94
CA ASN A 248 -2.83 14.12 -9.47
C ASN A 248 -2.45 12.67 -9.12
N ASN A 249 -1.36 12.42 -8.37
CA ASN A 249 -1.13 11.12 -7.75
C ASN A 249 -1.94 10.99 -6.46
N LYS A 250 -3.06 10.26 -6.53
CA LYS A 250 -4.01 10.11 -5.43
C LYS A 250 -4.17 8.65 -5.05
N ALA A 251 -4.54 8.42 -3.81
CA ALA A 251 -5.00 7.13 -3.35
C ALA A 251 -6.26 7.28 -2.50
N ASP A 252 -7.12 6.26 -2.55
CA ASP A 252 -8.32 6.20 -1.74
C ASP A 252 -8.00 5.63 -0.36
N PHE A 253 -8.42 6.32 0.70
CA PHE A 253 -8.43 5.79 2.06
C PHE A 253 -9.86 5.38 2.44
N ALA A 254 -9.99 4.21 3.08
CA ALA A 254 -11.26 3.77 3.64
C ALA A 254 -11.04 2.94 4.92
N VAL A 255 -11.87 3.21 5.93
CA VAL A 255 -11.96 2.42 7.15
C VAL A 255 -13.43 2.26 7.54
N VAL A 256 -13.81 1.04 7.93
CA VAL A 256 -15.13 0.74 8.50
C VAL A 256 -14.97 0.59 10.00
N TYR A 257 -15.86 1.21 10.77
CA TYR A 257 -16.04 0.96 12.19
C TYR A 257 -17.27 0.08 12.41
N ILE A 258 -17.10 -1.02 13.13
CA ILE A 258 -18.14 -2.00 13.46
C ILE A 258 -18.24 -2.12 14.98
N PRO A 259 -19.32 -1.63 15.61
CA PRO A 259 -19.56 -1.88 17.03
C PRO A 259 -19.92 -3.35 17.22
N LEU A 260 -19.08 -4.08 17.97
CA LEU A 260 -19.27 -5.52 18.22
C LEU A 260 -20.43 -5.82 19.19
N PHE A 261 -20.87 -4.83 19.95
CA PHE A 261 -21.99 -4.91 20.90
C PHE A 261 -22.82 -3.62 20.85
N HIS A 262 -24.05 -3.62 21.35
CA HIS A 262 -24.93 -2.45 21.41
C HIS A 262 -25.62 -2.31 22.78
N GLY A 263 -25.53 -1.12 23.38
CA GLY A 263 -26.09 -0.74 24.69
C GLY A 263 -25.74 0.72 25.05
N ASN A 264 -26.28 1.26 26.15
CA ASN A 264 -26.08 2.68 26.52
C ASN A 264 -24.59 3.05 26.72
N GLU A 265 -23.80 2.15 27.30
CA GLU A 265 -22.36 2.34 27.46
C GLU A 265 -21.62 2.34 26.11
N THR A 266 -22.10 1.58 25.12
CA THR A 266 -21.51 1.48 23.78
C THR A 266 -21.50 2.82 23.06
N HIS A 267 -22.50 3.68 23.27
CA HIS A 267 -22.57 4.99 22.60
C HIS A 267 -21.42 5.91 23.01
N ALA A 268 -21.12 5.97 24.31
CA ALA A 268 -20.02 6.78 24.81
C ALA A 268 -18.68 6.25 24.27
N GLU A 269 -18.54 4.93 24.15
CA GLU A 269 -17.38 4.31 23.51
C GLU A 269 -17.26 4.66 22.03
N ILE A 270 -18.34 4.57 21.26
CA ILE A 270 -18.33 4.93 19.83
C ILE A 270 -17.85 6.37 19.64
N ILE A 271 -18.34 7.30 20.46
CA ILE A 271 -17.92 8.71 20.40
C ILE A 271 -16.45 8.87 20.80
N ARG A 272 -16.00 8.17 21.85
CA ARG A 272 -14.60 8.17 22.29
C ARG A 272 -13.67 7.63 21.21
N ASP A 273 -14.00 6.46 20.67
CA ASP A 273 -13.25 5.78 19.63
C ASP A 273 -13.21 6.63 18.35
N PHE A 274 -14.33 7.22 17.94
CA PHE A 274 -14.39 8.13 16.80
C PHE A 274 -13.46 9.34 16.98
N ARG A 275 -13.47 9.98 18.16
CA ARG A 275 -12.57 11.11 18.45
C ARG A 275 -11.09 10.70 18.40
N ALA A 276 -10.75 9.53 18.94
CA ALA A 276 -9.38 9.00 18.86
C ALA A 276 -9.01 8.70 17.39
N LEU A 277 -9.89 8.05 16.65
CA LEU A 277 -9.72 7.72 15.24
C LEU A 277 -9.43 8.96 14.39
N VAL A 278 -10.27 10.00 14.44
CA VAL A 278 -10.07 11.18 13.57
C VAL A 278 -8.80 11.96 13.91
N LYS A 279 -8.46 12.08 15.21
CA LYS A 279 -7.18 12.68 15.64
C LYS A 279 -5.99 11.87 15.17
N GLY A 280 -6.05 10.56 15.36
CA GLY A 280 -5.02 9.61 14.92
C GLY A 280 -4.85 9.65 13.40
N LEU A 281 -5.93 9.69 12.62
CA LEU A 281 -5.88 9.79 11.16
C LEU A 281 -5.23 11.09 10.71
N HIS A 282 -5.63 12.23 11.29
CA HIS A 282 -4.99 13.52 10.97
C HIS A 282 -3.49 13.50 11.26
N ALA A 283 -3.09 13.03 12.45
CA ALA A 283 -1.67 12.98 12.83
C ALA A 283 -0.88 11.95 11.99
N MET A 284 -1.45 10.78 11.71
CA MET A 284 -0.87 9.76 10.84
C MET A 284 -0.64 10.32 9.43
N MET A 285 -1.63 10.99 8.86
CA MET A 285 -1.56 11.48 7.48
C MET A 285 -0.65 12.70 7.34
N THR A 286 -0.65 13.64 8.29
CA THR A 286 -0.03 14.96 8.10
C THR A 286 1.26 15.19 8.90
N VAL A 287 1.51 14.41 9.96
CA VAL A 287 2.63 14.65 10.89
C VAL A 287 3.59 13.47 10.94
N TYR A 288 3.10 12.28 11.32
CA TYR A 288 3.95 11.12 11.60
C TYR A 288 4.21 10.26 10.37
N GLY A 289 3.34 10.36 9.36
CA GLY A 289 3.44 9.64 8.11
C GLY A 289 3.10 8.16 8.19
N PHE A 290 3.13 7.51 7.03
CA PHE A 290 2.81 6.10 6.84
C PHE A 290 3.81 5.43 5.89
N GLY A 291 3.96 4.11 5.99
CA GLY A 291 4.95 3.35 5.21
C GLY A 291 6.32 3.28 5.88
N ALA A 292 7.38 3.34 5.09
CA ALA A 292 8.77 3.21 5.53
C ALA A 292 9.50 4.56 5.58
N LYS A 293 10.54 4.64 6.41
CA LYS A 293 11.40 5.83 6.58
C LYS A 293 10.65 7.12 6.96
N THR A 294 9.55 6.99 7.71
CA THR A 294 8.74 8.14 8.17
C THR A 294 9.54 9.16 8.99
N SER A 295 10.54 8.73 9.76
CA SER A 295 11.47 9.62 10.48
C SER A 295 12.31 10.52 9.57
N SER A 296 12.48 10.16 8.30
CA SER A 296 13.11 10.99 7.25
C SER A 296 12.09 11.80 6.45
N GLY A 297 10.81 11.78 6.86
CA GLY A 297 9.73 12.56 6.25
C GLY A 297 8.94 11.85 5.15
N PHE A 298 9.12 10.55 4.94
CA PHE A 298 8.36 9.82 3.92
C PHE A 298 6.92 9.58 4.33
N GLY A 299 6.04 9.47 3.33
CA GLY A 299 4.64 9.10 3.48
C GLY A 299 3.82 10.12 4.25
N ILE A 300 4.00 11.41 3.95
CA ILE A 300 3.16 12.49 4.46
C ILE A 300 2.17 12.87 3.37
N ALA A 301 0.89 12.99 3.72
CA ALA A 301 -0.19 13.45 2.87
C ALA A 301 -0.52 14.93 3.11
N LYS A 302 -1.19 15.55 2.14
CA LYS A 302 -1.76 16.89 2.30
C LYS A 302 -2.97 16.83 3.25
N ASP A 303 -3.23 17.93 3.95
CA ASP A 303 -4.44 18.07 4.78
C ASP A 303 -5.73 18.13 3.95
N ALA A 304 -5.66 18.71 2.75
CA ALA A 304 -6.78 18.74 1.81
C ALA A 304 -7.06 17.35 1.23
N VAL A 305 -8.34 16.96 1.24
CA VAL A 305 -8.84 15.69 0.70
C VAL A 305 -9.94 15.93 -0.34
N ARG A 306 -10.26 14.90 -1.12
CA ARG A 306 -11.42 14.90 -2.03
C ARG A 306 -12.39 13.81 -1.65
N ASP A 307 -13.67 14.03 -1.95
CA ASP A 307 -14.74 13.06 -1.71
C ASP A 307 -14.73 12.52 -0.27
N GLY A 308 -14.44 13.41 0.70
CA GLY A 308 -14.42 13.08 2.11
C GLY A 308 -15.83 12.82 2.62
N LEU A 309 -16.06 11.58 3.06
CA LEU A 309 -17.37 11.08 3.47
C LEU A 309 -17.29 10.32 4.79
N ILE A 310 -18.26 10.58 5.66
CA ILE A 310 -18.61 9.71 6.78
C ILE A 310 -20.04 9.25 6.56
N SER A 311 -20.25 7.97 6.34
CA SER A 311 -21.58 7.39 6.20
C SER A 311 -21.89 6.57 7.45
N LEU A 312 -22.85 7.04 8.24
CA LEU A 312 -23.27 6.46 9.52
C LEU A 312 -24.57 5.69 9.36
N SER A 313 -24.57 4.42 9.77
CA SER A 313 -25.75 3.56 9.87
C SER A 313 -26.46 3.80 11.19
N LEU A 314 -27.67 4.35 11.16
CA LEU A 314 -28.51 4.56 12.34
C LEU A 314 -29.65 3.53 12.42
N PRO A 315 -30.09 3.14 13.62
CA PRO A 315 -31.30 2.34 13.77
C PRO A 315 -32.53 3.13 13.28
N SER A 316 -33.52 2.44 12.70
CA SER A 316 -34.77 3.07 12.22
C SER A 316 -35.49 3.91 13.29
N SER A 317 -35.40 3.53 14.56
CA SER A 317 -36.00 4.28 15.68
C SER A 317 -35.38 5.66 15.93
N ALA A 318 -34.17 5.93 15.40
CA ALA A 318 -33.51 7.24 15.49
C ALA A 318 -34.00 8.22 14.40
N ALA A 319 -34.79 7.76 13.41
CA ALA A 319 -35.54 8.63 12.53
C ALA A 319 -37.01 8.63 12.97
N LYS A 320 -37.42 9.67 13.70
CA LYS A 320 -38.85 9.99 13.77
C LYS A 320 -39.32 10.37 12.36
N GLU A 321 -40.33 9.62 11.91
CA GLU A 321 -41.07 9.69 10.63
C GLU A 321 -40.31 9.18 9.38
N ILE A 322 -40.78 8.06 8.81
CA ILE A 322 -41.37 7.96 7.45
C ILE A 322 -41.82 6.51 7.16
N ASN A 323 -43.12 6.39 6.85
CA ASN A 323 -43.89 5.37 6.12
C ASN A 323 -43.85 3.88 6.51
N ASP A 324 -45.04 3.40 6.89
CA ASP A 324 -45.50 2.01 6.86
C ASP A 324 -45.34 1.38 5.47
N GLN A 325 -44.31 0.56 5.28
CA GLN A 325 -44.40 -0.65 4.47
C GLN A 325 -43.62 -1.80 5.12
N PRO A 326 -44.17 -3.03 5.13
CA PRO A 326 -43.51 -4.16 5.76
C PRO A 326 -42.28 -4.60 4.96
N ALA A 327 -41.12 -4.61 5.61
CA ALA A 327 -39.87 -5.08 5.02
C ALA A 327 -39.95 -6.57 4.68
N SER A 328 -39.93 -6.90 3.39
CA SER A 328 -39.66 -8.26 2.92
C SER A 328 -38.17 -8.55 3.08
N ASN A 329 -37.83 -9.53 3.92
CA ASN A 329 -36.49 -10.09 4.22
C ASN A 329 -35.84 -9.74 5.56
N GLY A 330 -36.60 -9.57 6.66
CA GLY A 330 -36.10 -9.73 8.03
C GLY A 330 -34.98 -8.78 8.52
N LEU A 331 -34.42 -7.95 7.65
CA LEU A 331 -33.54 -6.83 7.98
C LEU A 331 -34.41 -5.60 8.20
N GLN A 332 -34.30 -5.03 9.40
CA GLN A 332 -34.92 -3.74 9.70
C GLN A 332 -34.29 -2.66 8.81
N PRO A 333 -35.08 -1.71 8.26
CA PRO A 333 -34.53 -0.62 7.46
C PRO A 333 -33.47 0.16 8.27
N ARG A 334 -32.43 0.66 7.59
CA ARG A 334 -31.41 1.54 8.18
C ARG A 334 -31.59 2.96 7.67
N VAL A 335 -31.29 3.92 8.53
CA VAL A 335 -31.19 5.33 8.13
C VAL A 335 -29.72 5.65 7.96
N ILE A 336 -29.31 5.99 6.74
CA ILE A 336 -27.92 6.35 6.46
C ILE A 336 -27.78 7.86 6.50
N LYS A 337 -26.96 8.35 7.43
CA LYS A 337 -26.61 9.77 7.51
C LYS A 337 -25.19 9.97 6.99
N THR A 338 -25.08 10.79 5.94
CA THR A 338 -23.78 11.11 5.33
C THR A 338 -23.34 12.51 5.74
N LEU A 339 -22.08 12.63 6.17
CA LEU A 339 -21.39 13.89 6.41
C LEU A 339 -20.26 14.03 5.39
N HIS A 340 -20.05 15.25 4.93
CA HIS A 340 -18.98 15.59 4.00
C HIS A 340 -17.90 16.39 4.72
N PHE A 341 -16.65 16.20 4.31
CA PHE A 341 -15.51 17.00 4.75
C PHE A 341 -14.50 17.17 3.61
N HIS A 342 -13.73 18.25 3.65
CA HIS A 342 -12.78 18.64 2.61
C HIS A 342 -11.34 18.68 3.12
N THR A 343 -11.14 18.67 4.44
CA THR A 343 -9.82 18.56 5.06
C THR A 343 -9.80 17.59 6.24
N LEU A 344 -8.63 17.05 6.56
CA LEU A 344 -8.42 16.21 7.74
C LEU A 344 -8.54 17.02 9.04
N SER A 345 -8.21 18.31 8.99
CA SER A 345 -8.46 19.28 10.06
C SER A 345 -9.97 19.45 10.34
N GLU A 346 -10.80 19.59 9.30
CA GLU A 346 -12.27 19.65 9.41
C GLU A 346 -12.82 18.35 10.02
N LEU A 347 -12.33 17.20 9.54
CA LEU A 347 -12.67 15.88 10.07
C LEU A 347 -12.44 15.77 11.59
N CYS A 348 -11.35 16.33 12.11
CA CYS A 348 -11.07 16.34 13.56
C CYS A 348 -12.09 17.13 14.39
N THR A 349 -12.77 18.10 13.79
CA THR A 349 -13.81 18.91 14.45
C THR A 349 -15.21 18.35 14.27
N THR A 350 -15.36 17.32 13.43
CA THR A 350 -16.64 16.70 13.11
C THR A 350 -17.20 15.98 14.33
N GLN A 351 -18.50 16.12 14.57
CA GLN A 351 -19.23 15.39 15.59
C GLN A 351 -20.15 14.36 14.93
N LEU A 352 -20.15 13.13 15.44
CA LEU A 352 -21.13 12.15 15.01
C LEU A 352 -22.52 12.60 15.49
N PRO A 353 -23.53 12.60 14.61
CA PRO A 353 -24.90 13.03 14.91
C PRO A 353 -25.66 11.94 15.67
N LEU A 354 -25.09 11.49 16.77
CA LEU A 354 -25.71 10.58 17.72
C LEU A 354 -26.48 11.43 18.72
N PHE A 355 -27.73 11.79 18.37
CA PHE A 355 -28.63 12.47 19.29
C PHE A 355 -29.30 11.44 20.19
N PHE A 356 -29.07 11.55 21.49
CA PHE A 356 -29.78 10.76 22.48
C PHE A 356 -30.90 11.62 23.03
N GLU A 357 -32.16 11.21 22.81
CA GLU A 357 -33.23 11.68 23.69
C GLU A 357 -32.81 11.24 25.09
N LYS A 358 -32.60 12.21 25.99
CA LYS A 358 -32.52 11.91 27.41
C LYS A 358 -33.76 11.11 27.72
N GLU A 359 -33.60 9.87 28.18
CA GLU A 359 -34.70 9.11 28.76
C GLU A 359 -35.40 10.03 29.77
N GLU A 360 -36.69 10.25 29.55
CA GLU A 360 -37.58 10.89 30.49
C GLU A 360 -37.36 10.23 31.85
N GLU A 361 -36.95 11.01 32.85
CA GLU A 361 -37.08 10.62 34.25
C GLU A 361 -38.55 10.24 34.48
N ALA A 362 -38.80 8.95 34.70
CA ALA A 362 -40.07 8.42 35.16
C ALA A 362 -39.87 7.60 36.44
#